data_AF-U2Z2E7-F1
#
_entry.id   AF-U2Z2E7-F1
#
_cell.length_a   1.000
_cell.length_b   1.000
_cell.length_c   1.000
_cell.angle_alpha   90.00
_cell.angle_beta   90.00
_cell.angle_gamma   90.00
#
_symmetry.space_group_name_H-M   'P 1'
#
loop_
_entity.id
_entity.type
_entity.pdbx_description
1 polymer ?
#
loop_
_entity_poly.entity_id
_entity_poly.type
_entity_poly.pdbx_seq_one_letter_code
_entity_poly.pdbx_strand_id
1 'polypeptide(L)'
;MSITLPVGSLVPDTAATSGLFGGNVLATRSSMTGEGSYDEAVDGLNVAGLRYPGGSLTEYCFDISDPDAAEAIDDRTGEATDFIPLSEFMSYAGMNGHAVTIVLPTRTQFGTQTDANGNRSPEVDEGTLRDFVHDLMTGEYGDAQVRALEIGNEYWGSGECSAVEYGRLAAEMSRIVRDELDLVERLHGIDTSQTKLLVQMGSNHGSSCLSDAYGGQDGVQAIADLMARFPSSDISENCLYASGDVNWTQANDALIRMSFDTTESRDAIDGVVAHVYSQGTTFSRQFALDCIRSGWLEQEGFEDLEIHVTEWNQRMGEQPDGTEPGGLVQAQEMLELVEEFMSSGVEQAHVWPLIQNTTNALASGFDYDAPSVAGEMFSMMSRHLPGKSLVDMVANDPDETEFSAGEADIHAFAGDGDMLLYVLSKADTPVSMDIDLSAFLAAAGRVEISVLGRSPDAEGAERALHVAQGRDQPPGPSHDMTVECDLAADEIMQVVIHDIVPTETFAAVLGAPASGDVSSEPVSPDGFEVDDASSTDGIEQLALRRKRRLRRMAAGQACRRPWRFCRCWLFSGSRRFVPAMGPFAHAIRRTPSTPACRRHAQPARRCRTAGARASEKGFASSTRVG
;
A
#
# COMPACT_ATOMS: atom_id res chain seq x y z
N MET A 1 23.73 28.34 2.36
CA MET A 1 24.48 28.00 1.12
C MET A 1 23.47 28.10 0.00
N SER A 2 23.71 28.87 -1.07
CA SER A 2 22.73 29.00 -2.14
C SER A 2 22.89 27.89 -3.19
N ILE A 3 21.78 27.24 -3.53
CA ILE A 3 21.67 26.12 -4.47
C ILE A 3 20.67 26.51 -5.54
N THR A 4 21.13 26.64 -6.78
CA THR A 4 20.24 26.80 -7.93
C THR A 4 19.86 25.41 -8.43
N LEU A 5 18.56 25.11 -8.44
CA LEU A 5 18.05 23.85 -8.95
C LEU A 5 18.24 23.78 -10.49
N PRO A 6 18.62 22.62 -11.05
CA PRO A 6 18.66 22.46 -12.50
C PRO A 6 17.24 22.55 -13.05
N VAL A 7 17.09 23.09 -14.28
CA VAL A 7 15.78 23.05 -14.95
C VAL A 7 15.44 21.59 -15.21
N GLY A 8 14.43 21.09 -14.49
CA GLY A 8 13.92 19.74 -14.65
C GLY A 8 12.96 19.60 -15.83
N SER A 9 12.60 18.36 -16.14
CA SER A 9 11.53 18.01 -17.09
C SER A 9 10.34 17.39 -16.37
N LEU A 10 9.12 17.69 -16.80
CA LEU A 10 7.96 16.92 -16.34
C LEU A 10 8.08 15.47 -16.81
N VAL A 11 7.80 14.53 -15.92
CA VAL A 11 7.64 13.12 -16.28
C VAL A 11 6.22 12.93 -16.82
N PRO A 12 6.03 12.61 -18.12
CA PRO A 12 4.70 12.48 -18.70
C PRO A 12 3.88 11.39 -18.01
N ASP A 13 2.56 11.56 -17.96
CA ASP A 13 1.59 10.57 -17.46
C ASP A 13 1.82 10.15 -15.99
N THR A 14 2.49 10.99 -15.20
CA THR A 14 2.74 10.77 -13.76
C THR A 14 1.91 11.70 -12.86
N ALA A 15 0.86 12.33 -13.37
CA ALA A 15 0.04 13.21 -12.53
C ALA A 15 -0.55 12.41 -11.36
N ALA A 16 -0.26 12.81 -10.11
CA ALA A 16 -0.84 12.19 -8.95
C ALA A 16 -2.35 12.39 -8.97
N THR A 17 -3.11 11.32 -8.77
CA THR A 17 -4.55 11.40 -8.55
C THR A 17 -4.85 11.29 -7.06
N SER A 18 -6.04 11.70 -6.64
CA SER A 18 -6.52 11.43 -5.28
C SER A 18 -6.61 9.93 -4.99
N GLY A 19 -6.70 9.07 -6.02
CA GLY A 19 -6.73 7.61 -5.89
C GLY A 19 -5.50 7.02 -5.20
N LEU A 20 -4.36 7.74 -5.20
CA LEU A 20 -3.13 7.31 -4.50
C LEU A 20 -3.21 7.47 -2.97
N PHE A 21 -4.24 8.14 -2.46
CA PHE A 21 -4.38 8.50 -1.05
C PHE A 21 -5.59 7.84 -0.39
N GLY A 22 -5.84 6.57 -0.71
CA GLY A 22 -6.81 5.73 -0.02
C GLY A 22 -6.30 5.17 1.31
N GLY A 23 -7.20 4.64 2.13
CA GLY A 23 -6.88 4.09 3.45
C GLY A 23 -7.60 2.78 3.75
N ASN A 24 -6.90 1.87 4.42
CA ASN A 24 -7.47 0.61 4.90
C ASN A 24 -8.25 0.80 6.20
N VAL A 25 -9.55 0.50 6.15
CA VAL A 25 -10.42 0.39 7.33
C VAL A 25 -10.39 -1.06 7.81
N LEU A 26 -9.73 -1.30 8.94
CA LEU A 26 -9.70 -2.62 9.57
C LEU A 26 -10.92 -2.74 10.48
N ALA A 27 -11.93 -3.48 10.04
CA ALA A 27 -13.27 -3.52 10.64
C ALA A 27 -13.34 -3.93 12.13
N THR A 28 -12.25 -4.46 12.70
CA THR A 28 -12.16 -4.88 14.11
C THR A 28 -11.42 -3.90 15.03
N ARG A 29 -10.91 -2.77 14.52
CA ARG A 29 -9.99 -1.92 15.30
C ARG A 29 -10.67 -0.80 16.04
N SER A 30 -11.56 -0.07 15.38
CA SER A 30 -12.33 1.02 15.95
C SER A 30 -13.73 1.01 15.36
N SER A 31 -14.59 1.89 15.88
CA SER A 31 -15.90 2.20 15.28
C SER A 31 -15.74 3.00 13.97
N MET A 32 -16.75 2.95 13.11
CA MET A 32 -16.75 3.79 11.90
C MET A 32 -16.94 5.27 12.26
N THR A 33 -17.82 5.58 13.21
CA THR A 33 -18.15 6.96 13.61
C THR A 33 -18.13 7.15 15.12
N GLY A 34 -17.86 8.37 15.58
CA GLY A 34 -17.76 8.74 17.00
C GLY A 34 -16.37 9.19 17.42
N GLU A 35 -16.19 9.43 18.72
CA GLU A 35 -14.89 9.82 19.29
C GLU A 35 -13.89 8.67 19.12
N GLY A 36 -12.71 8.96 18.55
CA GLY A 36 -11.66 8.00 18.27
C GLY A 36 -11.91 7.09 17.08
N SER A 37 -12.91 7.39 16.25
CA SER A 37 -13.35 6.52 15.16
C SER A 37 -12.53 6.66 13.87
N TYR A 38 -12.84 5.81 12.89
CA TYR A 38 -12.30 5.93 11.54
C TYR A 38 -12.74 7.21 10.82
N ASP A 39 -13.90 7.80 11.13
CA ASP A 39 -14.33 9.12 10.62
C ASP A 39 -13.29 10.20 10.93
N GLU A 40 -12.91 10.33 12.22
CA GLU A 40 -11.90 11.30 12.65
C GLU A 40 -10.53 11.03 12.03
N ALA A 41 -10.16 9.75 11.85
CA ALA A 41 -8.92 9.37 11.19
C ALA A 41 -8.92 9.72 9.69
N VAL A 42 -10.03 9.48 8.99
CA VAL A 42 -10.20 9.77 7.56
C VAL A 42 -10.11 11.28 7.31
N ASP A 43 -10.79 12.08 8.12
CA ASP A 43 -10.72 13.55 8.04
C ASP A 43 -9.32 14.06 8.38
N GLY A 44 -8.76 13.65 9.53
CA GLY A 44 -7.45 14.13 9.99
C GLY A 44 -6.29 13.74 9.08
N LEU A 45 -6.36 12.57 8.42
CA LEU A 45 -5.35 12.09 7.48
C LEU A 45 -5.65 12.51 6.02
N ASN A 46 -6.76 13.20 5.76
CA ASN A 46 -7.22 13.57 4.41
C ASN A 46 -7.29 12.35 3.47
N VAL A 47 -7.92 11.26 3.90
CA VAL A 47 -8.06 10.04 3.10
C VAL A 47 -9.09 10.23 1.99
N ALA A 48 -8.74 9.87 0.76
CA ALA A 48 -9.59 10.10 -0.42
C ALA A 48 -10.55 8.95 -0.75
N GLY A 49 -10.17 7.70 -0.44
CA GLY A 49 -10.95 6.50 -0.71
C GLY A 49 -10.72 5.43 0.35
N LEU A 50 -11.60 4.43 0.43
CA LEU A 50 -11.61 3.48 1.55
C LEU A 50 -11.58 2.04 1.06
N ARG A 51 -10.74 1.20 1.68
CA ARG A 51 -10.73 -0.25 1.49
C ARG A 51 -11.28 -0.96 2.71
N TYR A 52 -12.18 -1.92 2.49
CA TYR A 52 -12.89 -2.67 3.52
C TYR A 52 -12.98 -4.17 3.17
N PRO A 53 -12.94 -5.10 4.14
CA PRO A 53 -12.85 -4.93 5.60
C PRO A 53 -11.42 -4.80 6.15
N GLY A 54 -10.45 -4.72 5.25
CA GLY A 54 -9.04 -4.47 5.54
C GLY A 54 -8.25 -5.74 5.88
N GLY A 55 -7.22 -6.01 5.07
CA GLY A 55 -6.22 -7.04 5.31
C GLY A 55 -6.80 -8.43 5.57
N SER A 56 -6.10 -9.19 6.42
CA SER A 56 -6.47 -10.59 6.70
C SER A 56 -7.87 -10.79 7.32
N LEU A 57 -8.54 -9.73 7.78
CA LEU A 57 -9.91 -9.81 8.29
C LEU A 57 -10.90 -10.27 7.22
N THR A 58 -10.64 -9.94 5.95
CA THR A 58 -11.41 -10.45 4.81
C THR A 58 -11.53 -11.97 4.87
N GLU A 59 -10.42 -12.66 5.13
CA GLU A 59 -10.37 -14.12 5.04
C GLU A 59 -10.74 -14.82 6.35
N TYR A 60 -10.64 -14.12 7.49
CA TYR A 60 -10.84 -14.74 8.81
C TYR A 60 -12.19 -14.41 9.44
N CYS A 61 -12.80 -13.28 9.07
CA CYS A 61 -13.94 -12.72 9.81
C CYS A 61 -15.11 -12.32 8.89
N PHE A 62 -14.86 -11.87 7.66
CA PHE A 62 -15.90 -11.30 6.82
C PHE A 62 -16.73 -12.38 6.11
N ASP A 63 -18.03 -12.40 6.38
CA ASP A 63 -19.00 -13.33 5.78
C ASP A 63 -19.95 -12.56 4.87
N ILE A 64 -19.86 -12.82 3.56
CA ILE A 64 -20.72 -12.18 2.56
C ILE A 64 -22.19 -12.65 2.61
N SER A 65 -22.50 -13.71 3.36
CA SER A 65 -23.87 -14.16 3.61
C SER A 65 -24.56 -13.42 4.77
N ASP A 66 -23.78 -12.72 5.60
CA ASP A 66 -24.25 -11.86 6.68
C ASP A 66 -23.33 -10.63 6.83
N PRO A 67 -23.24 -9.76 5.80
CA PRO A 67 -22.24 -8.69 5.75
C PRO A 67 -22.49 -7.55 6.74
N ASP A 68 -23.67 -7.53 7.39
CA ASP A 68 -24.07 -6.56 8.40
C ASP A 68 -23.91 -7.08 9.85
N ALA A 69 -23.25 -8.22 10.03
CA ALA A 69 -22.93 -8.73 11.36
C ALA A 69 -22.03 -7.75 12.13
N ALA A 70 -22.55 -7.23 13.25
CA ALA A 70 -21.79 -6.35 14.16
C ALA A 70 -20.77 -7.09 15.04
N GLU A 71 -20.84 -8.43 15.07
CA GLU A 71 -19.85 -9.30 15.67
C GLU A 71 -19.48 -10.38 14.64
N ALA A 72 -18.19 -10.54 14.35
CA ALA A 72 -17.67 -11.59 13.48
C ALA A 72 -16.96 -12.67 14.30
N ILE A 73 -16.93 -13.90 13.79
CA ILE A 73 -16.16 -15.00 14.38
C ILE A 73 -14.86 -15.14 13.61
N ASP A 74 -13.70 -15.03 14.29
CA ASP A 74 -12.40 -15.35 13.66
C ASP A 74 -12.31 -16.86 13.44
N ASP A 75 -12.38 -17.30 12.19
CA ASP A 75 -12.39 -18.71 11.78
C ASP A 75 -11.18 -19.51 12.27
N ARG A 76 -10.07 -18.85 12.60
CA ARG A 76 -8.85 -19.52 13.09
C ARG A 76 -8.92 -19.81 14.58
N THR A 77 -9.60 -18.97 15.36
CA THR A 77 -9.63 -19.03 16.82
C THR A 77 -10.99 -19.47 17.37
N GLY A 78 -12.06 -19.23 16.61
CA GLY A 78 -13.45 -19.37 17.04
C GLY A 78 -13.90 -18.29 18.03
N GLU A 79 -13.13 -17.21 18.17
CA GLU A 79 -13.44 -16.09 19.07
C GLU A 79 -14.29 -15.06 18.34
N ALA A 80 -15.29 -14.51 19.04
CA ALA A 80 -16.08 -13.39 18.54
C ALA A 80 -15.30 -12.07 18.72
N THR A 81 -15.43 -11.18 17.76
CA THR A 81 -14.88 -9.83 17.78
C THR A 81 -15.89 -8.83 17.26
N ASP A 82 -15.90 -7.62 17.82
CA ASP A 82 -16.66 -6.51 17.26
C ASP A 82 -16.19 -6.27 15.82
N PHE A 83 -17.14 -5.97 14.94
CA PHE A 83 -16.92 -5.80 13.51
C PHE A 83 -17.80 -4.65 13.01
N ILE A 84 -17.23 -3.73 12.22
CA ILE A 84 -18.02 -2.68 11.56
C ILE A 84 -18.96 -3.35 10.54
N PRO A 85 -20.29 -3.20 10.62
CA PRO A 85 -21.21 -3.69 9.61
C PRO A 85 -20.98 -3.03 8.24
N LEU A 86 -21.16 -3.77 7.14
CA LEU A 86 -20.98 -3.23 5.79
C LEU A 86 -21.88 -2.00 5.54
N SER A 87 -23.13 -2.03 6.00
CA SER A 87 -24.07 -0.92 5.84
C SER A 87 -23.64 0.35 6.57
N GLU A 88 -23.00 0.20 7.74
CA GLU A 88 -22.44 1.33 8.48
C GLU A 88 -21.28 1.97 7.70
N PHE A 89 -20.36 1.14 7.20
CA PHE A 89 -19.23 1.58 6.38
C PHE A 89 -19.69 2.25 5.08
N MET A 90 -20.58 1.62 4.32
CA MET A 90 -21.10 2.11 3.05
C MET A 90 -21.90 3.41 3.21
N SER A 91 -22.73 3.51 4.25
CA SER A 91 -23.45 4.75 4.54
C SER A 91 -22.50 5.89 4.91
N TYR A 92 -21.47 5.63 5.71
CA TYR A 92 -20.46 6.64 6.03
C TYR A 92 -19.72 7.10 4.76
N ALA A 93 -19.26 6.15 3.95
CA ALA A 93 -18.53 6.44 2.72
C ALA A 93 -19.38 7.24 1.74
N GLY A 94 -20.65 6.89 1.55
CA GLY A 94 -21.58 7.57 0.65
C GLY A 94 -21.88 9.01 1.10
N MET A 95 -22.15 9.19 2.40
CA MET A 95 -22.41 10.52 2.99
C MET A 95 -21.23 11.49 2.85
N ASN A 96 -20.00 10.97 2.88
CA ASN A 96 -18.77 11.77 2.82
C ASN A 96 -18.11 11.76 1.44
N GLY A 97 -18.73 11.13 0.43
CA GLY A 97 -18.24 11.12 -0.95
C GLY A 97 -16.98 10.30 -1.17
N HIS A 98 -16.72 9.30 -0.34
CA HIS A 98 -15.61 8.37 -0.52
C HIS A 98 -16.03 7.20 -1.41
N ALA A 99 -15.24 6.96 -2.45
CA ALA A 99 -15.34 5.73 -3.21
C ALA A 99 -14.70 4.56 -2.45
N VAL A 100 -15.21 3.35 -2.64
CA VAL A 100 -14.81 2.18 -1.85
C VAL A 100 -14.24 1.05 -2.71
N THR A 101 -13.28 0.33 -2.13
CA THR A 101 -12.82 -0.99 -2.57
C THR A 101 -13.32 -2.03 -1.58
N ILE A 102 -14.14 -2.97 -2.03
CA ILE A 102 -14.65 -4.09 -1.21
C ILE A 102 -13.87 -5.36 -1.55
N VAL A 103 -13.30 -6.01 -0.53
CA VAL A 103 -12.55 -7.26 -0.72
C VAL A 103 -13.45 -8.47 -0.46
N LEU A 104 -13.50 -9.39 -1.41
CA LEU A 104 -14.30 -10.61 -1.37
C LEU A 104 -13.48 -11.77 -0.75
N PRO A 105 -14.02 -12.53 0.21
CA PRO A 105 -13.30 -13.65 0.84
C PRO A 105 -13.09 -14.82 -0.13
N THR A 106 -11.95 -15.49 0.00
CA THR A 106 -11.55 -16.62 -0.86
C THR A 106 -11.31 -17.91 -0.07
N ARG A 107 -10.86 -17.82 1.18
CA ARG A 107 -10.37 -18.93 2.00
C ARG A 107 -11.33 -20.12 2.10
N THR A 108 -12.64 -19.87 2.17
CA THR A 108 -13.68 -20.88 2.39
C THR A 108 -14.31 -21.42 1.11
N GLN A 109 -13.95 -20.87 -0.06
CA GLN A 109 -14.57 -21.17 -1.36
C GLN A 109 -13.93 -22.37 -2.08
N PHE A 110 -13.49 -23.38 -1.32
CA PHE A 110 -12.82 -24.56 -1.85
C PHE A 110 -13.45 -25.86 -1.37
N GLY A 111 -13.50 -26.83 -2.28
CA GLY A 111 -13.84 -28.19 -1.94
C GLY A 111 -12.71 -28.93 -1.22
N THR A 112 -13.07 -30.08 -0.64
CA THR A 112 -12.13 -30.95 0.10
C THR A 112 -11.25 -31.83 -0.78
N GLN A 113 -11.55 -31.94 -2.09
CA GLN A 113 -10.82 -32.80 -3.02
C GLN A 113 -9.67 -32.06 -3.68
N THR A 114 -8.52 -32.73 -3.82
CA THR A 114 -7.34 -32.21 -4.50
C THR A 114 -7.06 -32.94 -5.81
N ASP A 115 -6.51 -32.23 -6.79
CA ASP A 115 -6.00 -32.82 -8.02
C ASP A 115 -4.70 -33.62 -7.81
N ALA A 116 -4.12 -34.14 -8.91
CA ALA A 116 -2.90 -34.93 -8.87
C ALA A 116 -1.67 -34.16 -8.36
N ASN A 117 -1.71 -32.82 -8.42
CA ASN A 117 -0.66 -31.92 -7.94
C ASN A 117 -0.96 -31.42 -6.52
N GLY A 118 -2.03 -31.87 -5.88
CA GLY A 118 -2.40 -31.51 -4.51
C GLY A 118 -3.18 -30.20 -4.38
N ASN A 119 -3.65 -29.62 -5.49
CA ASN A 119 -4.42 -28.36 -5.46
C ASN A 119 -5.93 -28.65 -5.32
N ARG A 120 -6.60 -27.95 -4.41
CA ARG A 120 -8.06 -27.97 -4.26
C ARG A 120 -8.75 -27.43 -5.51
N SER A 121 -9.99 -27.86 -5.72
CA SER A 121 -10.87 -27.26 -6.72
C SER A 121 -11.74 -26.18 -6.06
N PRO A 122 -12.03 -25.06 -6.75
CA PRO A 122 -13.02 -24.11 -6.28
C PRO A 122 -14.38 -24.80 -6.04
N GLU A 123 -15.08 -24.33 -5.01
CA GLU A 123 -16.47 -24.71 -4.71
C GLU A 123 -17.18 -23.43 -4.27
N VAL A 124 -17.29 -22.48 -5.20
CA VAL A 124 -17.88 -21.17 -4.95
C VAL A 124 -19.37 -21.33 -4.67
N ASP A 125 -19.87 -20.73 -3.58
CA ASP A 125 -21.31 -20.54 -3.42
C ASP A 125 -21.78 -19.40 -4.33
N GLU A 126 -22.02 -19.74 -5.60
CA GLU A 126 -22.40 -18.78 -6.64
C GLU A 126 -23.67 -18.00 -6.28
N GLY A 127 -24.63 -18.62 -5.60
CA GLY A 127 -25.86 -17.94 -5.18
C GLY A 127 -25.56 -16.82 -4.20
N THR A 128 -24.87 -17.15 -3.11
CA THR A 128 -24.46 -16.18 -2.09
C THR A 128 -23.59 -15.06 -2.67
N LEU A 129 -22.64 -15.39 -3.55
CA LEU A 129 -21.78 -14.39 -4.19
C LEU A 129 -22.57 -13.43 -5.09
N ARG A 130 -23.51 -13.95 -5.88
CA ARG A 130 -24.37 -13.12 -6.75
C ARG A 130 -25.29 -12.23 -5.93
N ASP A 131 -25.96 -12.79 -4.92
CA ASP A 131 -26.86 -12.04 -4.04
C ASP A 131 -26.09 -10.89 -3.36
N PHE A 132 -24.89 -11.16 -2.83
CA PHE A 132 -24.03 -10.12 -2.24
C PHE A 132 -23.68 -8.99 -3.22
N VAL A 133 -23.21 -9.33 -4.43
CA VAL A 133 -22.84 -8.33 -5.45
C VAL A 133 -24.07 -7.55 -5.92
N HIS A 134 -25.20 -8.23 -6.09
CA HIS A 134 -26.47 -7.60 -6.46
C HIS A 134 -26.90 -6.56 -5.43
N ASP A 135 -26.95 -6.95 -4.16
CA ASP A 135 -27.38 -6.10 -3.05
C ASP A 135 -26.41 -4.91 -2.86
N LEU A 136 -25.11 -5.17 -3.02
CA LEU A 136 -24.08 -4.13 -2.99
C LEU A 136 -24.27 -3.09 -4.10
N MET A 137 -24.46 -3.53 -5.35
CA MET A 137 -24.60 -2.60 -6.48
C MET A 137 -25.97 -1.92 -6.56
N THR A 138 -27.02 -2.55 -6.04
CA THR A 138 -28.37 -1.95 -5.99
C THR A 138 -28.58 -1.02 -4.79
N GLY A 139 -27.55 -0.90 -3.93
CA GLY A 139 -27.50 0.05 -2.83
C GLY A 139 -28.21 -0.42 -1.56
N GLU A 140 -28.43 -1.73 -1.40
CA GLU A 140 -29.04 -2.30 -0.19
C GLU A 140 -28.21 -1.97 1.05
N TYR A 141 -26.88 -2.02 0.93
CA TYR A 141 -25.95 -1.66 2.00
C TYR A 141 -25.62 -0.16 2.05
N GLY A 142 -26.08 0.66 1.10
CA GLY A 142 -25.77 2.09 1.02
C GLY A 142 -25.32 2.53 -0.36
N ASP A 143 -25.21 3.84 -0.57
CA ASP A 143 -25.05 4.47 -1.89
C ASP A 143 -23.62 4.93 -2.20
N ALA A 144 -22.63 4.51 -1.40
CA ALA A 144 -21.22 4.73 -1.70
C ALA A 144 -20.86 4.17 -3.08
N GLN A 145 -20.07 4.93 -3.84
CA GLN A 145 -19.56 4.47 -5.12
C GLN A 145 -18.59 3.29 -4.91
N VAL A 146 -18.95 2.11 -5.40
CA VAL A 146 -18.03 0.97 -5.42
C VAL A 146 -17.07 1.12 -6.60
N ARG A 147 -15.85 1.57 -6.30
CA ARG A 147 -14.79 1.76 -7.29
C ARG A 147 -14.16 0.43 -7.69
N ALA A 148 -14.02 -0.51 -6.76
CA ALA A 148 -13.47 -1.82 -7.05
C ALA A 148 -14.00 -2.94 -6.15
N LEU A 149 -13.98 -4.15 -6.69
CA LEU A 149 -14.12 -5.42 -5.99
C LEU A 149 -12.79 -6.17 -6.11
N GLU A 150 -12.17 -6.50 -4.99
CA GLU A 150 -10.89 -7.22 -4.93
C GLU A 150 -11.12 -8.69 -4.54
N ILE A 151 -10.59 -9.64 -5.30
CA ILE A 151 -10.76 -11.06 -5.01
C ILE A 151 -9.67 -11.55 -4.04
N GLY A 152 -10.07 -11.70 -2.79
CA GLY A 152 -9.25 -12.20 -1.69
C GLY A 152 -8.28 -11.18 -1.12
N ASN A 153 -7.68 -11.51 0.02
CA ASN A 153 -6.56 -10.79 0.61
C ASN A 153 -5.40 -11.74 0.90
N GLU A 154 -4.20 -11.42 0.38
CA GLU A 154 -2.98 -12.22 0.51
C GLU A 154 -3.29 -13.72 0.36
N TYR A 155 -3.66 -14.14 -0.86
CA TYR A 155 -4.18 -15.49 -1.09
C TYR A 155 -3.24 -16.57 -0.55
N TRP A 156 -1.93 -16.31 -0.56
CA TRP A 156 -0.88 -17.21 -0.07
C TRP A 156 -0.80 -17.30 1.46
N GLY A 157 -1.22 -16.26 2.16
CA GLY A 157 -1.14 -16.07 3.60
C GLY A 157 -2.48 -16.34 4.24
N SER A 158 -3.32 -15.31 4.37
CA SER A 158 -4.64 -15.43 4.99
C SER A 158 -5.63 -16.25 4.17
N GLY A 159 -5.53 -16.21 2.84
CA GLY A 159 -6.34 -17.08 1.96
C GLY A 159 -5.90 -18.55 1.97
N GLU A 160 -4.70 -18.86 2.46
CA GLU A 160 -4.12 -20.21 2.51
C GLU A 160 -4.15 -21.00 1.20
N CYS A 161 -3.98 -20.33 0.06
CA CYS A 161 -4.02 -20.88 -1.29
C CYS A 161 -2.64 -20.96 -1.93
N SER A 162 -2.40 -21.98 -2.75
CA SER A 162 -1.34 -21.93 -3.76
C SER A 162 -1.71 -20.96 -4.90
N ALA A 163 -0.74 -20.51 -5.70
CA ALA A 163 -1.03 -19.71 -6.90
C ALA A 163 -1.98 -20.41 -7.89
N VAL A 164 -1.91 -21.74 -7.98
CA VAL A 164 -2.80 -22.54 -8.86
C VAL A 164 -4.22 -22.58 -8.31
N GLU A 165 -4.37 -22.79 -7.00
CA GLU A 165 -5.67 -22.77 -6.34
C GLU A 165 -6.32 -21.39 -6.46
N TYR A 166 -5.54 -20.34 -6.20
CA TYR A 166 -6.01 -18.96 -6.30
C TYR A 166 -6.39 -18.60 -7.74
N GLY A 167 -5.56 -18.91 -8.74
CA GLY A 167 -5.89 -18.60 -10.14
C GLY A 167 -7.21 -19.22 -10.58
N ARG A 168 -7.47 -20.49 -10.21
CA ARG A 168 -8.73 -21.17 -10.53
C ARG A 168 -9.92 -20.50 -9.85
N LEU A 169 -9.79 -20.23 -8.56
CA LEU A 169 -10.86 -19.60 -7.79
C LEU A 169 -11.14 -18.17 -8.28
N ALA A 170 -10.09 -17.37 -8.48
CA ALA A 170 -10.20 -15.99 -8.94
C ALA A 170 -10.80 -15.91 -10.33
N ALA A 171 -10.45 -16.80 -11.27
CA ALA A 171 -11.07 -16.84 -12.59
C ALA A 171 -12.58 -17.18 -12.51
N GLU A 172 -12.96 -18.14 -11.67
CA GLU A 172 -14.37 -18.53 -11.49
C GLU A 172 -15.19 -17.41 -10.83
N MET A 173 -14.70 -16.86 -9.71
CA MET A 173 -15.34 -15.72 -9.03
C MET A 173 -15.42 -14.50 -9.94
N SER A 174 -14.36 -14.19 -10.72
CA SER A 174 -14.34 -13.03 -11.60
C SER A 174 -15.47 -13.07 -12.63
N ARG A 175 -15.67 -14.25 -13.24
CA ARG A 175 -16.75 -14.47 -14.22
C ARG A 175 -18.13 -14.33 -13.57
N ILE A 176 -18.34 -14.89 -12.38
CA ILE A 176 -19.61 -14.78 -11.65
C ILE A 176 -19.93 -13.32 -11.32
N VAL A 177 -18.95 -12.60 -10.78
CA VAL A 177 -19.09 -11.18 -10.41
C VAL A 177 -19.37 -10.33 -11.66
N ARG A 178 -18.60 -10.51 -12.74
CA ARG A 178 -18.82 -9.78 -14.00
C ARG A 178 -20.23 -10.01 -14.56
N ASP A 179 -20.66 -11.27 -14.62
CA ASP A 179 -22.01 -11.63 -15.06
C ASP A 179 -23.09 -10.92 -14.23
N GLU A 180 -22.87 -10.75 -12.92
CA GLU A 180 -23.82 -10.09 -12.02
C GLU A 180 -23.82 -8.56 -12.19
N LEU A 181 -22.65 -7.93 -12.33
CA LEU A 181 -22.55 -6.50 -12.65
C LEU A 181 -23.33 -6.19 -13.94
N ASP A 182 -23.10 -6.97 -15.00
CA ASP A 182 -23.81 -6.85 -16.28
C ASP A 182 -25.33 -7.11 -16.14
N LEU A 183 -25.74 -7.97 -15.20
CA LEU A 183 -27.14 -8.22 -14.91
C LEU A 183 -27.79 -7.02 -14.21
N VAL A 184 -27.12 -6.45 -13.20
CA VAL A 184 -27.56 -5.26 -12.48
C VAL A 184 -27.72 -4.08 -13.44
N GLU A 185 -26.74 -3.82 -14.31
CA GLU A 185 -26.84 -2.76 -15.31
C GLU A 185 -28.06 -2.97 -16.23
N ARG A 186 -28.24 -4.18 -16.76
CA ARG A 186 -29.35 -4.47 -17.69
C ARG A 186 -30.73 -4.42 -17.03
N LEU A 187 -30.87 -4.87 -15.79
CA LEU A 187 -32.17 -4.98 -15.12
C LEU A 187 -32.55 -3.73 -14.32
N HIS A 188 -31.58 -3.03 -13.75
CA HIS A 188 -31.80 -1.89 -12.87
C HIS A 188 -31.36 -0.55 -13.50
N GLY A 189 -30.60 -0.57 -14.60
CA GLY A 189 -30.10 0.64 -15.25
C GLY A 189 -29.04 1.38 -14.44
N ILE A 190 -28.35 0.66 -13.54
CA ILE A 190 -27.26 1.17 -12.70
C ILE A 190 -25.95 0.99 -13.48
N ASP A 191 -25.20 2.07 -13.68
CA ASP A 191 -23.92 2.02 -14.39
C ASP A 191 -22.85 1.37 -13.49
N THR A 192 -22.51 0.11 -13.80
CA THR A 192 -21.44 -0.64 -13.13
C THR A 192 -20.12 -0.61 -13.90
N SER A 193 -20.04 0.11 -15.03
CA SER A 193 -18.85 0.12 -15.91
C SER A 193 -17.60 0.70 -15.25
N GLN A 194 -17.78 1.49 -14.19
CA GLN A 194 -16.69 2.11 -13.43
C GLN A 194 -16.19 1.24 -12.26
N THR A 195 -16.90 0.17 -11.92
CA THR A 195 -16.53 -0.78 -10.87
C THR A 195 -15.53 -1.79 -11.42
N LYS A 196 -14.31 -1.74 -10.88
CA LYS A 196 -13.19 -2.57 -11.33
C LYS A 196 -13.15 -3.91 -10.60
N LEU A 197 -12.86 -4.99 -11.31
CA LEU A 197 -12.66 -6.30 -10.71
C LEU A 197 -11.18 -6.64 -10.67
N LEU A 198 -10.64 -6.79 -9.47
CA LEU A 198 -9.22 -6.86 -9.22
C LEU A 198 -8.80 -8.26 -8.73
N VAL A 199 -7.66 -8.72 -9.23
CA VAL A 199 -7.03 -9.99 -8.80
C VAL A 199 -5.62 -9.74 -8.29
N GLN A 200 -5.11 -10.59 -7.40
CA GLN A 200 -3.79 -10.43 -6.82
C GLN A 200 -2.69 -10.94 -7.74
N MET A 201 -1.56 -10.23 -7.75
CA MET A 201 -0.32 -10.73 -8.33
C MET A 201 0.19 -11.97 -7.57
N GLY A 202 1.10 -12.71 -8.20
CA GLY A 202 1.79 -13.85 -7.62
C GLY A 202 2.62 -13.47 -6.39
N SER A 203 2.73 -14.40 -5.45
CA SER A 203 3.53 -14.21 -4.24
C SER A 203 4.27 -15.47 -3.86
N ASN A 204 5.53 -15.34 -3.46
CA ASN A 204 6.39 -16.45 -3.04
C ASN A 204 6.49 -16.55 -1.51
N HIS A 205 5.34 -16.63 -0.85
CA HIS A 205 5.22 -16.72 0.60
C HIS A 205 4.14 -17.74 0.98
N GLY A 206 4.07 -18.11 2.26
CA GLY A 206 3.00 -18.96 2.81
C GLY A 206 2.72 -20.23 1.99
N SER A 207 1.45 -20.49 1.70
CA SER A 207 0.97 -21.63 0.90
C SER A 207 1.40 -21.58 -0.58
N SER A 208 1.94 -20.45 -1.04
CA SER A 208 2.43 -20.24 -2.42
C SER A 208 3.96 -20.12 -2.51
N CYS A 209 4.68 -20.52 -1.45
CA CYS A 209 6.15 -20.44 -1.37
C CYS A 209 6.84 -21.53 -2.22
N LEU A 210 6.98 -21.27 -3.52
CA LEU A 210 7.67 -22.15 -4.47
C LEU A 210 9.15 -22.32 -4.12
N SER A 211 9.82 -21.29 -3.59
CA SER A 211 11.22 -21.40 -3.20
C SER A 211 11.47 -22.47 -2.12
N ASP A 212 10.51 -22.66 -1.21
CA ASP A 212 10.60 -23.73 -0.21
C ASP A 212 10.33 -25.10 -0.84
N ALA A 213 9.33 -25.17 -1.73
CA ALA A 213 8.98 -26.41 -2.44
C ALA A 213 10.10 -26.92 -3.34
N TYR A 214 10.90 -26.02 -3.92
CA TYR A 214 12.02 -26.30 -4.81
C TYR A 214 13.39 -26.08 -4.16
N GLY A 215 13.44 -25.96 -2.82
CA GLY A 215 14.64 -25.58 -2.08
C GLY A 215 15.88 -26.41 -2.43
N GLY A 216 16.93 -25.74 -2.91
CA GLY A 216 18.22 -26.37 -3.25
C GLY A 216 18.28 -27.00 -4.64
N GLN A 217 17.21 -26.94 -5.42
CA GLN A 217 17.20 -27.31 -6.83
C GLN A 217 17.80 -26.18 -7.68
N ASP A 218 18.44 -26.55 -8.80
CA ASP A 218 18.90 -25.59 -9.80
C ASP A 218 17.71 -24.91 -10.49
N GLY A 219 17.81 -23.61 -10.78
CA GLY A 219 16.68 -22.84 -11.29
C GLY A 219 16.14 -23.36 -12.63
N VAL A 220 17.01 -23.75 -13.55
CA VAL A 220 16.59 -24.33 -14.85
C VAL A 220 15.83 -25.64 -14.63
N GLN A 221 16.30 -26.47 -13.70
CA GLN A 221 15.60 -27.70 -13.35
C GLN A 221 14.25 -27.43 -12.69
N ALA A 222 14.15 -26.43 -11.81
CA ALA A 222 12.91 -26.05 -11.15
C ALA A 222 11.87 -25.56 -12.16
N ILE A 223 12.27 -24.69 -13.08
CA ILE A 223 11.40 -24.22 -14.18
C ILE A 223 10.95 -25.38 -15.05
N ALA A 224 11.86 -26.28 -15.46
CA ALA A 224 11.49 -27.44 -16.26
C ALA A 224 10.49 -28.37 -15.57
N ASP A 225 10.61 -28.57 -14.26
CA ASP A 225 9.65 -29.35 -13.48
C ASP A 225 8.29 -28.65 -13.36
N LEU A 226 8.27 -27.33 -13.13
CA LEU A 226 7.03 -26.54 -13.13
C LEU A 226 6.31 -26.61 -14.49
N MET A 227 7.03 -26.43 -15.59
CA MET A 227 6.48 -26.57 -16.94
C MET A 227 5.91 -27.97 -17.21
N ALA A 228 6.55 -29.01 -16.67
CA ALA A 228 6.06 -30.38 -16.80
C ALA A 228 4.79 -30.65 -15.97
N ARG A 229 4.69 -30.06 -14.77
CA ARG A 229 3.52 -30.19 -13.89
C ARG A 229 2.33 -29.36 -14.36
N PHE A 230 2.60 -28.19 -14.95
CA PHE A 230 1.61 -27.22 -15.37
C PHE A 230 1.85 -26.82 -16.84
N PRO A 231 1.61 -27.73 -17.80
CA PRO A 231 1.93 -27.51 -19.21
C PRO A 231 1.09 -26.40 -19.88
N SER A 232 -0.02 -25.99 -19.25
CA SER A 232 -0.84 -24.87 -19.70
C SER A 232 -0.37 -23.51 -19.16
N SER A 233 0.61 -23.48 -18.25
CA SER A 233 1.19 -22.22 -17.79
C SER A 233 2.15 -21.65 -18.84
N ASP A 234 2.28 -20.33 -18.86
CA ASP A 234 3.26 -19.57 -19.66
C ASP A 234 4.64 -19.51 -18.97
N ILE A 235 4.89 -20.38 -17.98
CA ILE A 235 6.20 -20.52 -17.34
C ILE A 235 7.26 -20.82 -18.39
N SER A 236 8.33 -20.04 -18.35
CA SER A 236 9.45 -20.17 -19.27
C SER A 236 10.76 -19.77 -18.60
N GLU A 237 11.87 -19.85 -19.34
CA GLU A 237 13.17 -19.37 -18.89
C GLU A 237 13.19 -17.87 -18.56
N ASN A 238 12.18 -17.09 -18.98
CA ASN A 238 12.03 -15.68 -18.58
C ASN A 238 11.77 -15.51 -17.08
N CYS A 239 11.32 -16.57 -16.39
CA CYS A 239 11.22 -16.61 -14.93
C CYS A 239 12.59 -16.79 -14.25
N LEU A 240 13.71 -16.76 -14.98
CA LEU A 240 15.05 -16.83 -14.43
C LEU A 240 15.72 -15.46 -14.46
N TYR A 241 16.34 -15.09 -13.36
CA TYR A 241 17.29 -14.00 -13.33
C TYR A 241 18.55 -14.36 -14.11
N ALA A 242 19.34 -13.35 -14.49
CA ALA A 242 20.64 -13.55 -15.12
C ALA A 242 21.62 -14.39 -14.26
N SER A 243 21.40 -14.48 -12.94
CA SER A 243 22.15 -15.36 -12.04
C SER A 243 21.83 -16.85 -12.22
N GLY A 244 20.71 -17.18 -12.86
CA GLY A 244 20.13 -18.52 -12.92
C GLY A 244 19.17 -18.83 -11.76
N ASP A 245 19.00 -17.91 -10.81
CA ASP A 245 17.99 -18.04 -9.75
C ASP A 245 16.59 -17.78 -10.34
N VAL A 246 15.57 -18.40 -9.75
CA VAL A 246 14.19 -18.25 -10.21
C VAL A 246 13.57 -16.98 -9.60
N ASN A 247 12.92 -16.19 -10.45
CA ASN A 247 11.93 -15.21 -10.02
C ASN A 247 10.61 -15.93 -9.69
N TRP A 248 10.49 -16.35 -8.43
CA TRP A 248 9.34 -17.14 -7.97
C TRP A 248 8.02 -16.37 -7.99
N THR A 249 8.07 -15.04 -7.85
CA THR A 249 6.88 -14.18 -8.00
C THR A 249 6.35 -14.28 -9.42
N GLN A 250 7.22 -14.11 -10.42
CA GLN A 250 6.85 -14.22 -11.84
C GLN A 250 6.41 -15.65 -12.23
N ALA A 251 6.99 -16.68 -11.60
CA ALA A 251 6.52 -18.04 -11.77
C ALA A 251 5.10 -18.23 -11.19
N ASN A 252 4.80 -17.66 -10.02
CA ASN A 252 3.47 -17.71 -9.43
C ASN A 252 2.44 -16.91 -10.26
N ASP A 253 2.83 -15.74 -10.78
CA ASP A 253 2.05 -14.96 -11.74
C ASP A 253 1.59 -15.84 -12.93
N ALA A 254 2.53 -16.58 -13.54
CA ALA A 254 2.25 -17.53 -14.61
C ALA A 254 1.30 -18.66 -14.20
N LEU A 255 1.41 -19.14 -12.96
CA LEU A 255 0.49 -20.15 -12.43
C LEU A 255 -0.93 -19.60 -12.22
N ILE A 256 -1.07 -18.33 -11.82
CA ILE A 256 -2.38 -17.69 -11.67
C ILE A 256 -3.02 -17.50 -13.06
N ARG A 257 -2.30 -16.87 -14.00
CA ARG A 257 -2.78 -16.58 -15.35
C ARG A 257 -3.18 -17.81 -16.15
N MET A 258 -2.65 -19.00 -15.86
CA MET A 258 -3.06 -20.22 -16.56
C MET A 258 -4.57 -20.48 -16.49
N SER A 259 -5.26 -19.91 -15.49
CA SER A 259 -6.72 -20.05 -15.31
C SER A 259 -7.52 -18.95 -16.03
N PHE A 260 -6.85 -17.93 -16.54
CA PHE A 260 -7.39 -16.84 -17.37
C PHE A 260 -7.07 -17.13 -18.85
N ASP A 261 -7.42 -18.34 -19.31
CA ASP A 261 -7.04 -18.88 -20.62
C ASP A 261 -8.09 -18.64 -21.73
N THR A 262 -9.21 -18.01 -21.38
CA THR A 262 -10.27 -17.63 -22.32
C THR A 262 -10.43 -16.12 -22.40
N THR A 263 -10.93 -15.61 -23.52
CA THR A 263 -11.29 -14.18 -23.64
C THR A 263 -12.29 -13.76 -22.56
N GLU A 264 -13.30 -14.59 -22.29
CA GLU A 264 -14.31 -14.31 -21.24
C GLU A 264 -13.69 -14.14 -19.85
N SER A 265 -12.76 -15.02 -19.46
CA SER A 265 -12.11 -14.89 -18.15
C SER A 265 -11.14 -13.71 -18.07
N ARG A 266 -10.47 -13.36 -19.16
CA ARG A 266 -9.59 -12.17 -19.22
C ARG A 266 -10.37 -10.87 -19.16
N ASP A 267 -11.43 -10.76 -19.97
CA ASP A 267 -12.30 -9.59 -20.03
C ASP A 267 -13.09 -9.39 -18.71
N ALA A 268 -13.16 -10.41 -17.86
CA ALA A 268 -13.81 -10.30 -16.56
C ALA A 268 -13.04 -9.43 -15.57
N ILE A 269 -11.71 -9.33 -15.68
CA ILE A 269 -10.85 -8.59 -14.76
C ILE A 269 -10.40 -7.25 -15.35
N ASP A 270 -10.20 -6.27 -14.49
CA ASP A 270 -9.76 -4.91 -14.89
C ASP A 270 -8.38 -4.53 -14.36
N GLY A 271 -7.85 -5.24 -13.35
CA GLY A 271 -6.59 -4.84 -12.74
C GLY A 271 -5.94 -5.90 -11.86
N VAL A 272 -4.67 -5.65 -11.55
CA VAL A 272 -3.82 -6.50 -10.72
C VAL A 272 -3.41 -5.77 -9.45
N VAL A 273 -3.48 -6.47 -8.33
CA VAL A 273 -3.21 -5.95 -6.99
C VAL A 273 -1.80 -6.33 -6.53
N ALA A 274 -1.07 -5.35 -6.00
CA ALA A 274 0.15 -5.53 -5.22
C ALA A 274 -0.03 -5.08 -3.77
N HIS A 275 0.70 -5.73 -2.86
CA HIS A 275 0.99 -5.20 -1.53
C HIS A 275 2.46 -4.73 -1.51
N VAL A 276 2.71 -3.47 -1.21
CA VAL A 276 4.05 -2.86 -1.29
C VAL A 276 4.52 -2.38 0.07
N TYR A 277 5.38 -3.18 0.70
CA TYR A 277 6.04 -2.83 1.96
C TYR A 277 7.53 -2.60 1.77
N SER A 278 7.93 -1.32 1.66
CA SER A 278 9.31 -0.96 1.34
C SER A 278 10.28 -1.24 2.48
N GLN A 279 11.50 -1.60 2.11
CA GLN A 279 12.62 -1.79 3.02
C GLN A 279 13.63 -0.63 3.01
N GLY A 280 13.21 0.55 2.51
CA GLY A 280 14.09 1.71 2.37
C GLY A 280 15.06 1.59 1.19
N THR A 281 14.70 0.82 0.16
CA THR A 281 15.52 0.66 -1.05
C THR A 281 14.67 0.80 -2.30
N THR A 282 15.23 1.37 -3.36
CA THR A 282 14.61 1.47 -4.69
C THR A 282 14.05 0.13 -5.15
N PHE A 283 14.84 -0.94 -5.04
CA PHE A 283 14.40 -2.29 -5.40
C PHE A 283 13.14 -2.74 -4.63
N SER A 284 13.07 -2.50 -3.32
CA SER A 284 11.91 -2.91 -2.53
C SER A 284 10.63 -2.14 -2.86
N ARG A 285 10.74 -0.91 -3.38
CA ARG A 285 9.59 -0.12 -3.83
C ARG A 285 9.08 -0.62 -5.18
N GLN A 286 10.00 -0.90 -6.09
CA GLN A 286 9.71 -1.23 -7.48
C GLN A 286 9.34 -2.71 -7.71
N PHE A 287 9.87 -3.63 -6.90
CA PHE A 287 9.84 -5.07 -7.20
C PHE A 287 8.45 -5.60 -7.55
N ALA A 288 7.42 -5.29 -6.75
CA ALA A 288 6.06 -5.77 -6.99
C ALA A 288 5.46 -5.15 -8.27
N LEU A 289 5.69 -3.85 -8.49
CA LEU A 289 5.20 -3.10 -9.65
C LEU A 289 5.84 -3.61 -10.95
N ASP A 290 7.14 -3.93 -10.91
CA ASP A 290 7.86 -4.54 -12.03
C ASP A 290 7.42 -5.98 -12.31
N CYS A 291 7.07 -6.74 -11.27
CA CYS A 291 6.47 -8.06 -11.43
C CYS A 291 5.08 -7.97 -12.06
N ILE A 292 4.23 -7.02 -11.67
CA ILE A 292 2.94 -6.79 -12.35
C ILE A 292 3.16 -6.41 -13.81
N ARG A 293 4.09 -5.48 -14.08
CA ARG A 293 4.38 -5.03 -15.45
C ARG A 293 4.81 -6.19 -16.34
N SER A 294 5.85 -6.92 -15.94
CA SER A 294 6.42 -8.00 -16.76
C SER A 294 5.59 -9.28 -16.72
N GLY A 295 4.94 -9.55 -15.58
CA GLY A 295 4.12 -10.72 -15.34
C GLY A 295 2.74 -10.61 -15.96
N TRP A 296 2.13 -9.42 -16.03
CA TRP A 296 0.74 -9.27 -16.50
C TRP A 296 0.64 -8.34 -17.70
N LEU A 297 1.01 -7.07 -17.56
CA LEU A 297 0.75 -6.05 -18.59
C LEU A 297 1.54 -6.26 -19.89
N GLU A 298 2.67 -6.98 -19.83
CA GLU A 298 3.44 -7.37 -21.02
C GLU A 298 2.96 -8.69 -21.66
N GLN A 299 1.96 -9.35 -21.08
CA GLN A 299 1.39 -10.60 -21.58
C GLN A 299 0.19 -10.34 -22.50
N GLU A 300 0.05 -11.19 -23.53
CA GLU A 300 -1.01 -11.07 -24.52
C GLU A 300 -2.41 -11.24 -23.90
N GLY A 301 -3.27 -10.24 -24.08
CA GLY A 301 -4.64 -10.19 -23.56
C GLY A 301 -4.77 -9.63 -22.15
N PHE A 302 -3.74 -8.95 -21.64
CA PHE A 302 -3.70 -8.32 -20.31
C PHE A 302 -3.06 -6.91 -20.34
N GLU A 303 -2.82 -6.37 -21.53
CA GLU A 303 -2.09 -5.10 -21.72
C GLU A 303 -2.82 -3.88 -21.15
N ASP A 304 -4.15 -3.97 -21.02
CA ASP A 304 -5.03 -2.90 -20.58
C ASP A 304 -5.37 -2.98 -19.06
N LEU A 305 -4.77 -3.91 -18.32
CA LEU A 305 -5.01 -4.03 -16.88
C LEU A 305 -4.42 -2.85 -16.10
N GLU A 306 -5.19 -2.34 -15.14
CA GLU A 306 -4.79 -1.33 -14.16
C GLU A 306 -3.89 -1.93 -13.05
N ILE A 307 -3.02 -1.12 -12.45
CA ILE A 307 -2.21 -1.49 -11.28
C ILE A 307 -2.84 -0.87 -10.03
N HIS A 308 -3.22 -1.71 -9.06
CA HIS A 308 -3.78 -1.27 -7.79
C HIS A 308 -2.84 -1.69 -6.64
N VAL A 309 -2.58 -0.78 -5.70
CA VAL A 309 -1.76 -1.07 -4.51
C VAL A 309 -2.63 -1.01 -3.26
N THR A 310 -3.26 -2.14 -2.91
CA THR A 310 -4.33 -2.15 -1.90
C THR A 310 -3.82 -2.25 -0.47
N GLU A 311 -2.51 -2.47 -0.29
CA GLU A 311 -1.80 -2.25 0.95
C GLU A 311 -0.39 -1.72 0.67
N TRP A 312 -0.02 -0.62 1.34
CA TRP A 312 1.35 -0.14 1.30
C TRP A 312 1.75 0.60 2.57
N ASN A 313 3.05 0.52 2.88
CA ASN A 313 3.73 1.32 3.89
C ASN A 313 5.24 1.05 3.86
N GLN A 314 6.00 1.64 4.77
CA GLN A 314 7.30 1.09 5.15
C GLN A 314 7.12 -0.22 5.93
N ARG A 315 7.95 -1.21 5.60
CA ARG A 315 7.99 -2.50 6.27
C ARG A 315 8.43 -2.32 7.72
N MET A 316 7.70 -2.97 8.64
CA MET A 316 8.08 -3.02 10.05
C MET A 316 9.34 -3.86 10.31
N GLY A 317 10.04 -3.50 11.39
CA GLY A 317 11.17 -4.24 11.93
C GLY A 317 12.53 -3.77 11.41
N GLU A 318 13.57 -4.49 11.83
CA GLU A 318 14.96 -4.22 11.43
C GLU A 318 15.10 -4.33 9.91
N GLN A 319 15.55 -3.25 9.28
CA GLN A 319 15.86 -3.20 7.86
C GLN A 319 17.18 -3.94 7.57
N PRO A 320 17.49 -4.25 6.29
CA PRO A 320 18.74 -4.92 5.93
C PRO A 320 20.02 -4.20 6.41
N ASP A 321 19.95 -2.90 6.69
CA ASP A 321 21.04 -2.07 7.20
C ASP A 321 21.13 -2.03 8.74
N GLY A 322 20.19 -2.67 9.44
CA GLY A 322 20.12 -2.72 10.90
C GLY A 322 19.34 -1.57 11.55
N THR A 323 18.70 -0.71 10.76
CA THR A 323 17.85 0.38 11.29
C THR A 323 16.44 -0.13 11.62
N GLU A 324 15.81 0.42 12.66
CA GLU A 324 14.37 0.26 12.90
C GLU A 324 13.69 1.56 12.48
N PRO A 325 13.00 1.57 11.33
CA PRO A 325 12.54 2.82 10.77
C PRO A 325 11.17 3.17 11.35
N GLY A 326 10.90 4.47 11.41
CA GLY A 326 9.71 5.05 12.00
C GLY A 326 9.82 6.57 12.08
N GLY A 327 8.71 7.24 12.36
CA GLY A 327 8.69 8.69 12.47
C GLY A 327 9.08 9.37 11.16
N LEU A 328 10.07 10.27 11.21
CA LEU A 328 10.53 11.03 10.03
C LEU A 328 11.13 10.16 8.92
N VAL A 329 11.83 9.06 9.25
CA VAL A 329 12.38 8.14 8.24
C VAL A 329 11.26 7.45 7.46
N GLN A 330 10.18 7.08 8.16
CA GLN A 330 8.99 6.54 7.51
C GLN A 330 8.30 7.59 6.65
N ALA A 331 8.19 8.83 7.15
CA ALA A 331 7.60 9.93 6.38
C ALA A 331 8.35 10.18 5.07
N GLN A 332 9.69 10.19 5.08
CA GLN A 332 10.51 10.28 3.86
C GLN A 332 10.22 9.11 2.91
N GLU A 333 10.22 7.89 3.43
CA GLU A 333 9.95 6.68 2.65
C GLU A 333 8.55 6.68 2.00
N MET A 334 7.56 7.27 2.65
CA MET A 334 6.22 7.39 2.09
C MET A 334 6.18 8.29 0.86
N LEU A 335 6.98 9.36 0.80
CA LEU A 335 7.08 10.18 -0.40
C LEU A 335 7.66 9.38 -1.56
N GLU A 336 8.79 8.71 -1.33
CA GLU A 336 9.46 7.90 -2.37
C GLU A 336 8.55 6.78 -2.88
N LEU A 337 7.77 6.14 -2.02
CA LEU A 337 6.75 5.16 -2.45
C LEU A 337 5.67 5.78 -3.37
N VAL A 338 5.17 6.98 -3.03
CA VAL A 338 4.16 7.65 -3.86
C VAL A 338 4.73 8.07 -5.20
N GLU A 339 6.00 8.51 -5.28
CA GLU A 339 6.66 8.80 -6.56
C GLU A 339 6.79 7.55 -7.44
N GLU A 340 7.07 6.39 -6.83
CA GLU A 340 7.11 5.10 -7.54
C GLU A 340 5.74 4.67 -8.04
N PHE A 341 4.67 4.95 -7.27
CA PHE A 341 3.30 4.71 -7.71
C PHE A 341 2.92 5.60 -8.88
N MET A 342 3.28 6.88 -8.84
CA MET A 342 3.09 7.82 -9.94
C MET A 342 3.84 7.37 -11.19
N SER A 343 5.10 6.96 -11.03
CA SER A 343 5.96 6.51 -12.15
C SER A 343 5.54 5.17 -12.73
N SER A 344 4.90 4.32 -11.92
CA SER A 344 4.43 3.01 -12.35
C SER A 344 3.01 3.01 -12.91
N GLY A 345 2.29 4.14 -12.82
CA GLY A 345 0.90 4.25 -13.25
C GLY A 345 -0.04 3.48 -12.35
N VAL A 346 0.10 3.62 -11.03
CA VAL A 346 -0.85 3.05 -10.07
C VAL A 346 -2.15 3.86 -10.07
N GLU A 347 -3.29 3.22 -10.30
CA GLU A 347 -4.59 3.88 -10.35
C GLU A 347 -5.19 4.15 -8.97
N GLN A 348 -5.02 3.22 -8.04
CA GLN A 348 -5.44 3.37 -6.64
C GLN A 348 -4.42 2.78 -5.69
N ALA A 349 -4.22 3.47 -4.56
CA ALA A 349 -3.41 2.97 -3.48
C ALA A 349 -4.10 3.16 -2.12
N HIS A 350 -4.05 2.14 -1.26
CA HIS A 350 -4.64 2.18 0.08
C HIS A 350 -3.56 1.95 1.13
N VAL A 351 -3.23 2.98 1.91
CA VAL A 351 -2.21 2.88 2.95
C VAL A 351 -2.68 1.92 4.05
N TRP A 352 -1.77 1.09 4.56
CA TRP A 352 -2.07 0.18 5.65
C TRP A 352 -1.10 0.38 6.83
N PRO A 353 -1.59 0.51 8.07
CA PRO A 353 -2.97 0.76 8.50
C PRO A 353 -3.22 2.25 8.82
N LEU A 354 -4.49 2.69 8.75
CA LEU A 354 -4.88 4.01 9.29
C LEU A 354 -4.77 4.02 10.82
N ILE A 355 -5.55 3.17 11.51
CA ILE A 355 -5.52 3.01 12.97
C ILE A 355 -4.99 1.61 13.30
N GLN A 356 -3.87 1.53 14.03
CA GLN A 356 -3.33 0.27 14.54
C GLN A 356 -2.30 0.51 15.64
N ASN A 357 -2.05 -0.52 16.46
CA ASN A 357 -0.95 -0.53 17.42
C ASN A 357 0.39 -1.04 16.82
N THR A 358 0.72 -0.60 15.61
CA THR A 358 1.99 -0.90 14.93
C THR A 358 2.80 0.37 14.74
N THR A 359 4.13 0.26 14.72
CA THR A 359 5.02 1.44 14.61
C THR A 359 4.89 2.19 13.30
N ASN A 360 4.35 1.54 12.27
CA ASN A 360 4.11 2.14 10.96
C ASN A 360 2.68 2.66 10.77
N ALA A 361 1.82 2.61 11.78
CA ALA A 361 0.46 3.13 11.68
C ALA A 361 0.43 4.65 11.47
N LEU A 362 -0.55 5.13 10.70
CA LEU A 362 -0.76 6.57 10.51
C LEU A 362 -1.41 7.24 11.72
N ALA A 363 -2.09 6.46 12.56
CA ALA A 363 -2.54 6.81 13.90
C ALA A 363 -2.32 5.61 14.83
N SER A 364 -1.60 5.84 15.93
CA SER A 364 -1.24 4.78 16.88
C SER A 364 -2.39 4.45 17.82
N GLY A 365 -2.66 3.15 18.00
CA GLY A 365 -3.61 2.63 18.99
C GLY A 365 -4.79 1.91 18.37
N PHE A 366 -5.89 1.85 19.12
CA PHE A 366 -7.18 1.31 18.67
C PHE A 366 -8.25 2.38 18.50
N ASP A 367 -7.92 3.62 18.88
CA ASP A 367 -8.75 4.81 18.71
C ASP A 367 -7.88 5.90 18.08
N TYR A 368 -8.49 6.75 17.28
CA TYR A 368 -7.84 7.95 16.76
C TYR A 368 -7.70 9.02 17.86
N ASP A 369 -6.54 9.68 17.93
CA ASP A 369 -6.27 10.84 18.80
C ASP A 369 -5.64 11.95 17.97
N ALA A 370 -4.55 11.60 17.28
CA ALA A 370 -3.79 12.48 16.41
C ALA A 370 -3.04 11.63 15.38
N PRO A 371 -2.62 12.23 14.24
CA PRO A 371 -1.75 11.54 13.30
C PRO A 371 -0.36 11.29 13.93
N SER A 372 0.26 10.18 13.54
CA SER A 372 1.69 9.96 13.72
C SER A 372 2.49 10.90 12.79
N VAL A 373 3.82 10.94 12.91
CA VAL A 373 4.67 11.71 11.98
C VAL A 373 4.43 11.28 10.53
N ALA A 374 4.34 9.98 10.29
CA ALA A 374 4.03 9.42 8.97
C ALA A 374 2.60 9.77 8.54
N GLY A 375 1.65 9.77 9.49
CA GLY A 375 0.27 10.20 9.24
C GLY A 375 0.18 11.67 8.80
N GLU A 376 0.94 12.57 9.42
CA GLU A 376 0.99 13.97 9.00
C GLU A 376 1.62 14.11 7.61
N MET A 377 2.70 13.38 7.31
CA MET A 377 3.28 13.37 5.96
C MET A 377 2.29 12.86 4.90
N PHE A 378 1.56 11.79 5.20
CA PHE A 378 0.49 11.29 4.32
C PHE A 378 -0.58 12.37 4.08
N SER A 379 -1.04 13.05 5.13
CA SER A 379 -2.01 14.15 5.03
C SER A 379 -1.48 15.32 4.21
N MET A 380 -0.22 15.70 4.40
CA MET A 380 0.47 16.74 3.62
C MET A 380 0.55 16.39 2.13
N MET A 381 0.88 15.13 1.79
CA MET A 381 0.89 14.67 0.40
C MET A 381 -0.52 14.63 -0.19
N SER A 382 -1.48 14.04 0.52
CA SER A 382 -2.86 13.93 0.06
C SER A 382 -3.50 15.28 -0.24
N ARG A 383 -3.18 16.32 0.55
CA ARG A 383 -3.68 17.68 0.36
C ARG A 383 -3.10 18.39 -0.86
N HIS A 384 -1.81 18.19 -1.15
CA HIS A 384 -1.08 19.08 -2.05
C HIS A 384 -0.57 18.42 -3.33
N LEU A 385 -0.41 17.09 -3.35
CA LEU A 385 0.14 16.36 -4.49
C LEU A 385 -0.85 16.13 -5.64
N PRO A 386 -2.15 15.82 -5.40
CA PRO A 386 -3.10 15.58 -6.50
C PRO A 386 -3.10 16.71 -7.54
N GLY A 387 -3.16 16.32 -8.82
CA GLY A 387 -3.11 17.23 -9.97
C GLY A 387 -1.70 17.62 -10.43
N LYS A 388 -0.64 17.20 -9.70
CA LYS A 388 0.75 17.53 -10.03
C LYS A 388 1.51 16.33 -10.55
N SER A 389 2.36 16.56 -11.55
CA SER A 389 3.28 15.57 -12.11
C SER A 389 4.68 15.75 -11.54
N LEU A 390 5.46 14.66 -11.55
CA LEU A 390 6.86 14.66 -11.16
C LEU A 390 7.68 15.61 -12.03
N VAL A 391 8.60 16.35 -11.41
CA VAL A 391 9.63 17.14 -12.08
C VAL A 391 10.96 16.40 -11.92
N ASP A 392 11.40 15.74 -12.98
CA ASP A 392 12.71 15.09 -13.08
C ASP A 392 13.82 16.14 -13.17
N MET A 393 14.60 16.26 -12.10
CA MET A 393 15.76 17.15 -11.99
C MET A 393 17.09 16.44 -12.27
N VAL A 394 17.07 15.15 -12.62
CA VAL A 394 18.24 14.29 -12.87
C VAL A 394 18.06 13.49 -14.16
N ALA A 395 18.01 14.19 -15.30
CA ALA A 395 17.76 13.62 -16.63
C ALA A 395 18.69 12.46 -17.12
N ASN A 396 19.71 12.06 -16.35
CA ASN A 396 20.61 10.95 -16.69
C ASN A 396 20.44 9.72 -15.80
N ASP A 397 19.58 9.78 -14.77
CA ASP A 397 19.26 8.65 -13.91
C ASP A 397 17.80 8.25 -14.14
N PRO A 398 17.52 7.03 -14.65
CA PRO A 398 16.16 6.60 -14.89
C PRO A 398 15.41 6.18 -13.61
N ASP A 399 16.12 6.05 -12.49
CA ASP A 399 15.60 5.49 -11.25
C ASP A 399 15.41 6.57 -10.16
N GLU A 400 15.89 7.80 -10.37
CA GLU A 400 15.82 8.91 -9.43
C GLU A 400 15.34 10.17 -10.15
N THR A 401 14.55 11.01 -9.48
CA THR A 401 14.04 12.27 -10.05
C THR A 401 14.43 13.49 -9.23
N GLU A 402 14.81 13.27 -7.97
CA GLU A 402 15.14 14.25 -6.96
C GLU A 402 16.54 14.82 -7.14
N PHE A 403 16.69 16.11 -6.81
CA PHE A 403 17.98 16.76 -6.85
C PHE A 403 18.70 16.59 -5.51
N SER A 404 19.82 15.86 -5.51
CA SER A 404 20.62 15.71 -4.30
C SER A 404 21.50 16.94 -4.02
N ALA A 405 21.14 17.67 -2.97
CA ALA A 405 21.71 18.93 -2.51
C ALA A 405 22.71 18.72 -1.37
N GLY A 406 23.62 17.75 -1.51
CA GLY A 406 24.56 17.37 -0.46
C GLY A 406 23.90 16.50 0.59
N GLU A 407 23.56 17.07 1.74
CA GLU A 407 22.95 16.35 2.87
C GLU A 407 21.42 16.49 2.91
N ALA A 408 20.81 16.90 1.81
CA ALA A 408 19.37 16.92 1.64
C ALA A 408 19.01 16.51 0.21
N ASP A 409 17.83 15.94 0.03
CA ASP A 409 17.23 15.69 -1.28
C ASP A 409 16.03 16.61 -1.50
N ILE A 410 15.88 17.07 -2.74
CA ILE A 410 14.82 17.99 -3.12
C ILE A 410 13.98 17.32 -4.19
N HIS A 411 12.72 17.06 -3.86
CA HIS A 411 11.71 16.50 -4.75
C HIS A 411 10.81 17.64 -5.22
N ALA A 412 10.43 17.63 -6.49
CA ALA A 412 9.63 18.71 -7.09
C ALA A 412 8.49 18.17 -7.95
N PHE A 413 7.36 18.85 -7.87
CA PHE A 413 6.14 18.53 -8.60
C PHE A 413 5.51 19.80 -9.14
N ALA A 414 4.86 19.73 -10.29
CA ALA A 414 4.13 20.87 -10.85
C ALA A 414 2.89 20.43 -11.62
N GLY A 415 1.85 21.27 -11.58
CA GLY A 415 0.55 21.02 -12.19
C GLY A 415 -0.49 21.99 -11.67
N ASP A 416 -1.59 22.15 -12.40
CA ASP A 416 -2.73 23.02 -12.03
C ASP A 416 -2.38 24.49 -11.72
N GLY A 417 -1.27 24.99 -12.26
CA GLY A 417 -0.79 26.35 -12.00
C GLY A 417 -0.02 26.50 -10.68
N ASP A 418 0.31 25.40 -10.02
CA ASP A 418 1.06 25.35 -8.76
C ASP A 418 2.37 24.56 -8.91
N MET A 419 3.31 24.80 -7.99
CA MET A 419 4.53 24.01 -7.81
C MET A 419 4.64 23.58 -6.35
N LEU A 420 5.09 22.34 -6.12
CA LEU A 420 5.27 21.74 -4.80
C LEU A 420 6.71 21.24 -4.70
N LEU A 421 7.38 21.55 -3.60
CA LEU A 421 8.68 20.97 -3.26
C LEU A 421 8.61 20.26 -1.92
N TYR A 422 9.30 19.12 -1.82
CA TYR A 422 9.69 18.54 -0.54
C TYR A 422 11.21 18.56 -0.44
N VAL A 423 11.73 19.02 0.69
CA VAL A 423 13.16 19.01 1.01
C VAL A 423 13.36 18.10 2.20
N LEU A 424 14.08 17.00 1.99
CA LEU A 424 14.28 15.92 2.95
C LEU A 424 15.70 16.02 3.50
N SER A 425 15.84 16.28 4.80
CA SER A 425 17.15 16.23 5.46
C SER A 425 17.63 14.78 5.55
N LYS A 426 18.83 14.49 5.03
CA LYS A 426 19.54 13.21 5.17
C LYS A 426 20.63 13.24 6.25
N ALA A 427 20.77 14.38 6.92
CA ALA A 427 21.84 14.61 7.88
C ALA A 427 21.40 14.23 9.30
N ASP A 428 22.35 13.72 10.09
CA ASP A 428 22.22 13.64 11.56
C ASP A 428 22.40 15.02 12.25
N THR A 429 22.58 16.10 11.48
CA THR A 429 22.86 17.45 11.96
C THR A 429 22.03 18.49 11.23
N PRO A 430 21.78 19.68 11.80
CA PRO A 430 21.03 20.71 11.11
C PRO A 430 21.61 21.09 9.74
N VAL A 431 20.74 21.20 8.74
CA VAL A 431 21.03 21.62 7.38
C VAL A 431 20.43 23.00 7.14
N SER A 432 21.21 23.90 6.54
CA SER A 432 20.76 25.26 6.20
C SER A 432 21.21 25.63 4.78
N MET A 433 20.25 25.92 3.91
CA MET A 433 20.47 26.25 2.50
C MET A 433 19.43 27.24 1.98
N ASP A 434 19.79 27.91 0.90
CA ASP A 434 18.90 28.81 0.16
C ASP A 434 18.63 28.15 -1.20
N ILE A 435 17.38 27.81 -1.49
CA ILE A 435 16.99 27.13 -2.72
C ILE A 435 16.52 28.17 -3.73
N ASP A 436 17.30 28.39 -4.78
CA ASP A 436 17.01 29.33 -5.86
C ASP A 436 16.17 28.66 -6.95
N LEU A 437 14.91 29.10 -7.05
CA LEU A 437 13.89 28.64 -8.00
C LEU A 437 13.82 29.52 -9.26
N SER A 438 14.74 30.47 -9.45
CA SER A 438 14.71 31.39 -10.61
C SER A 438 14.85 30.69 -11.96
N ALA A 439 15.33 29.45 -11.98
CA ALA A 439 15.35 28.60 -13.16
C ALA A 439 13.93 28.16 -13.57
N PHE A 440 13.04 27.95 -12.60
CA PHE A 440 11.66 27.48 -12.80
C PHE A 440 10.67 28.62 -12.92
N LEU A 441 10.80 29.65 -12.07
CA LEU A 441 9.74 30.62 -11.84
C LEU A 441 10.18 32.05 -12.15
N ALA A 442 9.35 32.77 -12.91
CA ALA A 442 9.49 34.22 -13.14
C ALA A 442 8.70 35.04 -12.10
N ALA A 443 7.58 34.50 -11.59
CA ALA A 443 6.81 35.04 -10.48
C ALA A 443 5.95 33.93 -9.84
N ALA A 444 5.31 34.24 -8.70
CA ALA A 444 4.36 33.37 -7.99
C ALA A 444 3.21 34.22 -7.41
N GLY A 445 2.14 33.60 -6.93
CA GLY A 445 1.08 34.29 -6.18
C GLY A 445 1.34 34.28 -4.68
N ARG A 446 1.34 33.07 -4.11
CA ARG A 446 1.49 32.80 -2.66
C ARG A 446 2.47 31.66 -2.43
N VAL A 447 3.22 31.72 -1.33
CA VAL A 447 4.11 30.63 -0.90
C VAL A 447 3.77 30.22 0.53
N GLU A 448 3.50 28.93 0.71
CA GLU A 448 3.27 28.28 2.00
C GLU A 448 4.45 27.35 2.28
N ILE A 449 5.06 27.51 3.45
CA ILE A 449 6.17 26.66 3.88
C ILE A 449 5.75 25.95 5.16
N SER A 450 5.86 24.64 5.19
CA SER A 450 5.60 23.81 6.35
C SER A 450 6.81 22.96 6.67
N VAL A 451 7.18 22.86 7.94
CA VAL A 451 8.22 21.93 8.39
C VAL A 451 7.58 20.85 9.25
N LEU A 452 7.80 19.60 8.85
CA LEU A 452 7.47 18.41 9.62
C LEU A 452 8.71 17.96 10.38
N GLY A 453 8.61 18.01 11.70
CA GLY A 453 9.65 17.58 12.63
C GLY A 453 9.10 16.74 13.78
N ARG A 454 9.96 16.47 14.76
CA ARG A 454 9.57 15.79 16.01
C ARG A 454 9.25 16.82 17.08
N SER A 455 8.14 16.62 17.81
CA SER A 455 7.82 17.49 18.94
C SER A 455 8.86 17.34 20.07
N PRO A 456 9.45 18.44 20.59
CA PRO A 456 10.46 18.39 21.65
C PRO A 456 9.90 17.92 23.00
N ASP A 457 8.57 17.97 23.17
CA ASP A 457 7.88 17.57 24.42
C ASP A 457 7.31 16.15 24.35
N ALA A 458 7.50 15.42 23.24
CA ALA A 458 7.03 14.05 23.11
C ALA A 458 8.06 13.05 23.70
N GLU A 459 7.63 12.19 24.63
CA GLU A 459 8.40 10.99 24.96
C GLU A 459 8.29 10.01 23.79
N GLY A 460 9.36 9.84 23.01
CA GLY A 460 9.41 8.91 21.87
C GLY A 460 9.14 9.55 20.50
N ALA A 461 9.32 8.77 19.44
CA ALA A 461 9.33 9.21 18.04
C ALA A 461 7.94 9.53 17.44
N GLU A 462 6.90 9.67 18.26
CA GLU A 462 5.54 9.36 17.82
C GLU A 462 4.64 10.56 17.50
N ARG A 463 5.04 11.79 17.83
CA ARG A 463 4.20 12.98 17.60
C ARG A 463 4.82 13.96 16.60
N ALA A 464 4.06 14.23 15.55
CA ALA A 464 4.37 15.25 14.56
C ALA A 464 4.42 16.64 15.22
N LEU A 465 5.45 17.40 14.91
CA LEU A 465 5.43 18.86 15.04
C LEU A 465 5.33 19.43 13.63
N HIS A 466 4.15 19.96 13.31
CA HIS A 466 3.93 20.68 12.06
C HIS A 466 4.00 22.18 12.34
N VAL A 467 4.99 22.85 11.74
CA VAL A 467 5.12 24.31 11.80
C VAL A 467 4.81 24.87 10.42
N ALA A 468 3.59 25.36 10.24
CA ALA A 468 3.22 26.12 9.05
C ALA A 468 3.64 27.58 9.19
N GLN A 469 4.42 28.08 8.24
CA GLN A 469 4.72 29.48 8.03
C GLN A 469 4.18 29.89 6.65
N GLY A 470 3.01 30.51 6.62
CA GLY A 470 2.53 31.21 5.43
C GLY A 470 3.30 32.51 5.25
N ARG A 471 4.09 32.65 4.20
CA ARG A 471 4.60 33.96 3.76
C ARG A 471 3.56 34.55 2.80
N ASP A 472 2.64 35.36 3.33
CA ASP A 472 1.81 36.27 2.54
C ASP A 472 2.70 37.42 2.00
N GLN A 473 3.65 37.12 1.12
CA GLN A 473 4.34 38.15 0.34
C GLN A 473 3.95 38.00 -1.12
N PRO A 474 3.29 39.00 -1.74
CA PRO A 474 3.22 39.04 -3.18
C PRO A 474 4.65 39.21 -3.70
N PRO A 475 5.15 38.34 -4.60
CA PRO A 475 6.49 38.53 -5.12
C PRO A 475 6.51 39.83 -5.92
N GLY A 476 7.35 40.75 -5.46
CA GLY A 476 7.71 41.91 -6.28
C GLY A 476 8.41 41.44 -7.55
N PRO A 477 8.36 42.21 -8.66
CA PRO A 477 8.90 41.82 -9.96
C PRO A 477 10.45 41.79 -10.04
N SER A 478 11.16 41.45 -8.97
CA SER A 478 12.62 41.32 -9.00
C SER A 478 13.19 40.45 -7.87
N HIS A 479 13.68 39.27 -8.25
CA HIS A 479 15.00 38.72 -7.91
C HIS A 479 15.31 37.92 -6.63
N ASP A 480 14.38 37.49 -5.81
CA ASP A 480 14.70 36.36 -4.93
C ASP A 480 13.55 35.36 -4.93
N MET A 481 13.48 34.54 -5.98
CA MET A 481 12.70 33.29 -5.98
C MET A 481 13.43 32.24 -5.14
N THR A 482 13.87 32.66 -3.95
CA THR A 482 14.77 31.92 -3.08
C THR A 482 14.01 31.49 -1.85
N VAL A 483 13.99 30.19 -1.58
CA VAL A 483 13.40 29.61 -0.37
C VAL A 483 14.51 29.35 0.64
N GLU A 484 14.43 29.99 1.79
CA GLU A 484 15.30 29.71 2.93
C GLU A 484 14.87 28.38 3.55
N CYS A 485 15.78 27.41 3.58
CA CYS A 485 15.57 26.08 4.13
C CYS A 485 16.47 25.86 5.34
N ASP A 486 15.86 25.78 6.51
CA ASP A 486 16.51 25.42 7.78
C ASP A 486 15.82 24.17 8.34
N LEU A 487 16.53 23.05 8.36
CA LEU A 487 16.04 21.75 8.80
C LEU A 487 16.94 21.19 9.90
N ALA A 488 16.35 20.61 10.94
CA ALA A 488 17.08 19.74 11.85
C ALA A 488 17.34 18.35 11.20
N ALA A 489 17.87 17.42 11.99
CA ALA A 489 18.09 16.06 11.53
C ALA A 489 16.76 15.38 11.15
N ASP A 490 16.74 14.69 10.02
CA ASP A 490 15.59 13.99 9.42
C ASP A 490 14.35 14.85 9.09
N GLU A 491 14.34 16.15 9.40
CA GLU A 491 13.15 17.00 9.17
C GLU A 491 12.84 17.14 7.67
N ILE A 492 11.56 17.38 7.39
CA ILE A 492 11.04 17.51 6.03
C ILE A 492 10.41 18.89 5.89
N MET A 493 10.83 19.67 4.90
CA MET A 493 10.17 20.93 4.53
C MET A 493 9.28 20.69 3.31
N GLN A 494 8.02 21.10 3.39
CA GLN A 494 7.13 21.23 2.25
C GLN A 494 7.02 22.70 1.86
N VAL A 495 7.12 22.98 0.56
CA VAL A 495 6.95 24.31 -0.01
C VAL A 495 5.87 24.25 -1.08
N VAL A 496 4.72 24.87 -0.83
CA VAL A 496 3.61 24.98 -1.79
C VAL A 496 3.64 26.38 -2.39
N ILE A 497 3.76 26.47 -3.71
CA ILE A 497 3.85 27.71 -4.46
C ILE A 497 2.63 27.79 -5.37
N HIS A 498 1.74 28.73 -5.09
CA HIS A 498 0.50 28.92 -5.83
C HIS A 498 0.62 29.96 -6.94
N ASP A 499 -0.22 29.81 -7.97
CA ASP A 499 -0.35 30.76 -9.08
C ASP A 499 1.02 31.07 -9.73
N ILE A 500 1.77 30.04 -10.09
CA ILE A 500 3.11 30.17 -10.64
C ILE A 500 3.07 30.86 -12.01
N VAL A 501 4.01 31.76 -12.23
CA VAL A 501 4.37 32.24 -13.57
C VAL A 501 5.69 31.58 -13.94
N PRO A 502 5.68 30.51 -14.74
CA PRO A 502 6.90 29.80 -15.10
C PRO A 502 7.82 30.67 -15.98
N THR A 503 9.12 30.42 -15.92
CA THR A 503 10.07 30.95 -16.92
C THR A 503 9.73 30.40 -18.31
N GLU A 504 10.18 31.05 -19.39
CA GLU A 504 9.94 30.54 -20.76
C GLU A 504 10.42 29.09 -20.92
N THR A 505 11.56 28.74 -20.34
CA THR A 505 12.11 27.38 -20.39
C THR A 505 11.22 26.38 -19.65
N PHE A 506 10.77 26.69 -18.44
CA PHE A 506 9.92 25.79 -17.68
C PHE A 506 8.50 25.73 -18.25
N ALA A 507 7.97 26.84 -18.77
CA ALA A 507 6.69 26.88 -19.47
C ALA A 507 6.68 25.96 -20.69
N ALA A 508 7.79 25.85 -21.42
CA ALA A 508 7.92 24.93 -22.54
C ALA A 508 7.86 23.46 -22.10
N VAL A 509 8.29 23.15 -20.88
CA VAL A 509 8.18 21.81 -20.28
C VAL A 509 6.77 21.56 -19.74
N LEU A 510 6.17 22.53 -19.04
CA LEU A 510 4.79 22.45 -18.51
C LEU A 510 3.74 22.34 -19.63
N GLY A 511 3.96 23.03 -20.76
CA GLY A 511 3.07 23.07 -21.92
C GLY A 511 3.45 22.08 -23.02
N ALA A 512 4.49 21.27 -22.85
CA ALA A 512 4.78 20.20 -23.79
C ALA A 512 3.67 19.14 -23.68
N PRO A 513 2.97 18.80 -24.78
CA PRO A 513 2.12 17.63 -24.77
C PRO A 513 2.99 16.41 -24.41
N ALA A 514 2.50 15.56 -23.50
CA ALA A 514 3.04 14.23 -23.24
C ALA A 514 3.32 13.59 -24.61
N SER A 515 4.59 13.32 -24.92
CA SER A 515 5.04 13.24 -26.31
C SER A 515 4.39 12.08 -27.09
N GLY A 516 3.34 12.41 -27.83
CA GLY A 516 2.78 11.70 -28.97
C GLY A 516 2.41 12.75 -30.02
N ASP A 517 3.37 13.07 -30.89
CA ASP A 517 3.29 14.19 -31.84
C ASP A 517 2.16 13.94 -32.88
N VAL A 518 1.10 14.77 -32.85
CA VAL A 518 0.12 14.87 -33.94
C VAL A 518 0.36 16.18 -34.66
N SER A 519 0.94 16.09 -35.86
CA SER A 519 1.03 17.20 -36.79
C SER A 519 -0.38 17.73 -37.12
N SER A 520 -0.65 18.98 -36.76
CA SER A 520 -1.85 19.69 -37.15
C SER A 520 -1.72 20.23 -38.57
N GLU A 521 -2.49 19.70 -39.52
CA GLU A 521 -2.98 20.47 -40.67
C GLU A 521 -4.52 20.52 -40.65
N PRO A 522 -5.14 21.67 -40.93
CA PRO A 522 -6.59 21.83 -40.84
C PRO A 522 -7.26 21.39 -42.14
N VAL A 523 -8.16 20.39 -42.09
CA VAL A 523 -9.02 20.04 -43.23
C VAL A 523 -10.44 20.56 -42.99
N SER A 524 -10.90 21.38 -43.94
CA SER A 524 -12.28 21.89 -44.02
C SER A 524 -13.29 20.76 -44.31
N PRO A 525 -14.57 20.92 -43.91
CA PRO A 525 -15.59 19.91 -44.14
C PRO A 525 -16.16 20.09 -45.55
N ASP A 526 -15.88 19.16 -46.46
CA ASP A 526 -16.80 18.75 -47.54
C ASP A 526 -16.15 17.66 -48.42
N GLY A 527 -16.83 16.51 -48.56
CA GLY A 527 -16.61 15.56 -49.66
C GLY A 527 -16.32 14.11 -49.27
N PHE A 528 -17.28 13.23 -49.53
CA PHE A 528 -17.16 11.76 -49.52
C PHE A 528 -16.02 11.25 -50.43
N GLU A 529 -15.25 10.25 -49.96
CA GLU A 529 -14.94 9.01 -50.69
C GLU A 529 -14.23 7.98 -49.76
N VAL A 530 -14.49 6.70 -50.00
CA VAL A 530 -13.97 5.54 -49.27
C VAL A 530 -12.67 5.10 -49.92
N ASP A 531 -11.60 4.86 -49.16
CA ASP A 531 -10.55 3.89 -49.53
C ASP A 531 -9.68 3.44 -48.33
N ASP A 532 -9.42 2.13 -48.32
CA ASP A 532 -8.55 1.36 -47.43
C ASP A 532 -7.07 1.80 -47.47
N ALA A 533 -6.43 1.94 -46.30
CA ALA A 533 -4.99 1.65 -46.11
C ALA A 533 -4.59 1.58 -44.64
N SER A 534 -4.11 0.40 -44.23
CA SER A 534 -3.40 0.10 -42.98
C SER A 534 -2.10 0.90 -42.81
N SER A 535 -1.86 1.50 -41.65
CA SER A 535 -0.56 2.06 -41.27
C SER A 535 -0.02 1.42 -39.99
N THR A 536 1.00 0.57 -40.14
CA THR A 536 1.74 -0.15 -39.09
C THR A 536 2.90 0.64 -38.47
N ASP A 537 3.03 1.95 -38.74
CA ASP A 537 4.25 2.70 -38.43
C ASP A 537 4.32 3.23 -36.97
N GLY A 538 3.20 3.32 -36.25
CA GLY A 538 3.18 3.75 -34.85
C GLY A 538 3.73 2.70 -33.87
N ILE A 539 3.51 1.41 -34.18
CA ILE A 539 3.88 0.28 -33.31
C ILE A 539 5.39 0.00 -33.38
N GLU A 540 6.04 0.16 -34.54
CA GLU A 540 7.48 -0.07 -34.67
C GLU A 540 8.33 0.99 -33.94
N GLN A 541 7.87 2.24 -33.87
CA GLN A 541 8.62 3.32 -33.19
C GLN A 541 8.58 3.21 -31.67
N LEU A 542 7.45 2.77 -31.08
CA LEU A 542 7.36 2.44 -29.66
C LEU A 542 8.23 1.21 -29.33
N ALA A 543 8.19 0.16 -30.15
CA ALA A 543 9.01 -1.03 -29.97
C ALA A 543 10.53 -0.74 -30.04
N LEU A 544 10.96 0.22 -30.87
CA LEU A 544 12.37 0.60 -31.01
C LEU A 544 12.90 1.40 -29.81
N ARG A 545 12.05 2.25 -29.20
CA ARG A 545 12.38 2.99 -27.98
C ARG A 545 12.32 2.10 -26.74
N ARG A 546 11.33 1.20 -26.64
CA ARG A 546 11.20 0.15 -25.60
C ARG A 546 12.40 -0.83 -25.60
N LYS A 547 12.93 -1.20 -26.77
CA LYS A 547 14.18 -2.00 -26.89
C LYS A 547 15.46 -1.26 -26.48
N ARG A 548 15.50 0.08 -26.50
CA ARG A 548 16.67 0.86 -26.06
C ARG A 548 16.79 0.94 -24.54
N ARG A 549 15.67 0.90 -23.80
CA ARG A 549 15.63 0.84 -22.33
C ARG A 549 16.18 -0.52 -21.84
N LEU A 550 15.69 -1.62 -22.40
CA LEU A 550 16.16 -2.99 -22.11
C LEU A 550 17.65 -3.22 -22.43
N ARG A 551 18.17 -2.66 -23.54
CA ARG A 551 19.60 -2.78 -23.88
C ARG A 551 20.53 -1.99 -22.95
N ARG A 552 20.03 -1.00 -22.21
CA ARG A 552 20.82 -0.20 -21.26
C ARG A 552 20.81 -0.80 -19.85
N MET A 553 19.69 -1.36 -19.40
CA MET A 553 19.64 -2.14 -18.15
C MET A 553 20.59 -3.35 -18.19
N ALA A 554 20.67 -4.06 -19.32
CA ALA A 554 21.61 -5.17 -19.50
C ALA A 554 23.11 -4.75 -19.54
N ALA A 555 23.41 -3.47 -19.76
CA ALA A 555 24.78 -2.96 -19.86
C ALA A 555 25.25 -2.22 -18.58
N GLY A 556 24.33 -1.74 -17.74
CA GLY A 556 24.62 -0.95 -16.53
C GLY A 556 25.13 -1.75 -15.33
N GLN A 557 24.82 -3.05 -15.23
CA GLN A 557 25.27 -3.89 -14.10
C GLN A 557 26.75 -4.33 -14.15
N ALA A 558 27.51 -3.87 -15.15
CA ALA A 558 28.91 -4.24 -15.32
C ALA A 558 29.88 -3.20 -14.74
N CYS A 559 29.80 -2.86 -13.45
CA CYS A 559 30.94 -2.26 -12.75
C CYS A 559 31.08 -2.75 -11.30
N ARG A 560 32.18 -3.44 -11.03
CA ARG A 560 32.46 -4.31 -9.87
C ARG A 560 32.92 -3.54 -8.62
N ARG A 561 32.54 -4.06 -7.43
CA ARG A 561 33.46 -4.50 -6.34
C ARG A 561 32.73 -5.39 -5.30
N PRO A 562 33.46 -6.27 -4.57
CA PRO A 562 32.90 -7.54 -4.08
C PRO A 562 32.32 -7.44 -2.66
N TRP A 563 31.06 -7.85 -2.50
CA TRP A 563 30.45 -8.04 -1.18
C TRP A 563 30.46 -9.53 -0.81
N ARG A 564 30.99 -9.80 0.39
CA ARG A 564 31.00 -11.13 1.01
C ARG A 564 29.67 -11.34 1.72
N PHE A 565 28.87 -12.29 1.25
CA PHE A 565 27.70 -12.76 1.99
C PHE A 565 28.12 -13.58 3.22
N CYS A 566 27.64 -13.16 4.39
CA CYS A 566 27.67 -13.95 5.61
C CYS A 566 26.28 -14.59 5.80
N ARG A 567 26.24 -15.92 5.86
CA ARG A 567 25.04 -16.73 6.15
C ARG A 567 24.58 -16.53 7.60
N CYS A 568 23.29 -16.27 7.83
CA CYS A 568 22.52 -16.59 9.06
C CYS A 568 21.04 -16.75 8.66
N TRP A 569 20.51 -17.96 8.47
CA TRP A 569 19.72 -18.75 9.45
C TRP A 569 18.65 -17.95 10.22
N LEU A 570 17.41 -18.01 9.73
CA LEU A 570 16.17 -17.66 10.42
C LEU A 570 15.67 -18.87 11.23
N PHE A 571 15.35 -18.66 12.50
CA PHE A 571 14.50 -19.56 13.28
C PHE A 571 13.34 -18.73 13.83
N SER A 572 12.13 -19.02 13.34
CA SER A 572 10.88 -18.70 14.03
C SER A 572 10.61 -19.78 15.08
N GLY A 573 10.22 -19.37 16.29
CA GLY A 573 10.06 -20.27 17.42
C GLY A 573 8.88 -19.90 18.29
N SER A 574 7.68 -20.35 17.90
CA SER A 574 6.53 -20.47 18.80
C SER A 574 6.38 -21.93 19.25
N ARG A 575 6.47 -22.21 20.56
CA ARG A 575 5.50 -23.03 21.34
C ARG A 575 5.99 -23.40 22.76
N ARG A 576 5.13 -23.05 23.73
CA ARG A 576 4.62 -23.82 24.89
C ARG A 576 5.58 -24.31 26.01
N PHE A 577 5.23 -23.84 27.22
CA PHE A 577 5.59 -24.28 28.59
C PHE A 577 5.12 -25.73 28.89
N VAL A 578 5.99 -26.68 29.34
CA VAL A 578 6.15 -27.28 30.73
C VAL A 578 6.26 -28.84 30.61
N PRO A 579 6.87 -29.63 31.54
CA PRO A 579 7.78 -29.38 32.66
C PRO A 579 9.14 -30.12 32.57
N ALA A 580 10.09 -29.67 33.38
CA ALA A 580 11.40 -30.30 33.60
C ALA A 580 11.34 -31.55 34.50
N MET A 581 11.99 -32.63 34.05
CA MET A 581 12.63 -33.65 34.90
C MET A 581 14.06 -33.88 34.39
N GLY A 582 15.07 -33.60 35.22
CA GLY A 582 16.44 -34.10 35.01
C GLY A 582 16.52 -35.61 35.28
N PRO A 583 17.67 -36.27 35.04
CA PRO A 583 18.77 -36.16 36.03
C PRO A 583 20.22 -36.50 35.55
N PHE A 584 21.17 -36.34 36.50
CA PHE A 584 22.56 -36.88 36.62
C PHE A 584 23.65 -36.36 35.65
N ALA A 585 24.75 -35.68 36.02
CA ALA A 585 25.68 -35.63 37.17
C ALA A 585 26.98 -36.47 37.01
N HIS A 586 28.13 -35.78 37.09
CA HIS A 586 29.41 -36.22 37.69
C HIS A 586 30.20 -34.95 38.10
N ALA A 587 30.24 -34.57 39.39
CA ALA A 587 31.25 -34.90 40.43
C ALA A 587 32.66 -34.31 40.13
N ILE A 588 33.32 -33.54 41.00
CA ILE A 588 33.87 -33.95 42.33
C ILE A 588 34.04 -32.76 43.31
N ARG A 589 33.92 -33.09 44.60
CA ARG A 589 33.86 -32.31 45.86
C ARG A 589 35.21 -31.77 46.39
N ARG A 590 35.13 -30.79 47.33
CA ARG A 590 35.45 -30.94 48.78
C ARG A 590 35.03 -29.71 49.64
N THR A 591 33.92 -29.88 50.39
CA THR A 591 33.64 -29.70 51.85
C THR A 591 34.53 -28.83 52.78
N PRO A 592 34.12 -28.51 54.05
CA PRO A 592 32.83 -28.79 54.75
C PRO A 592 32.25 -27.63 55.62
N SER A 593 30.95 -27.70 55.96
CA SER A 593 30.46 -28.00 57.33
C SER A 593 28.95 -27.69 57.50
N THR A 594 28.21 -28.71 57.93
CA THR A 594 26.81 -28.76 58.44
C THR A 594 26.82 -28.61 59.99
N PRO A 595 25.72 -28.75 60.78
CA PRO A 595 24.33 -29.23 60.54
C PRO A 595 23.26 -28.32 61.24
N ALA A 596 21.96 -28.59 61.48
CA ALA A 596 21.11 -29.79 61.51
C ALA A 596 19.61 -29.39 61.58
N CYS A 597 18.74 -30.29 61.13
CA CYS A 597 17.46 -30.77 61.73
C CYS A 597 16.36 -29.78 62.21
N ARG A 598 15.05 -30.05 62.15
CA ARG A 598 14.14 -31.06 61.53
C ARG A 598 12.71 -30.69 62.01
N ARG A 599 11.73 -30.89 61.13
CA ARG A 599 10.37 -31.47 61.35
C ARG A 599 9.23 -30.69 62.07
N HIS A 600 8.20 -30.45 61.24
CA HIS A 600 6.78 -30.88 61.33
C HIS A 600 5.79 -30.40 62.42
N ALA A 601 4.66 -29.88 61.88
CA ALA A 601 3.25 -30.24 62.14
C ALA A 601 2.38 -29.38 63.10
N GLN A 602 1.50 -28.55 62.47
CA GLN A 602 0.02 -28.50 62.61
C GLN A 602 -0.63 -28.07 63.99
N PRO A 603 -1.96 -27.79 64.09
CA PRO A 603 -2.60 -26.46 63.90
C PRO A 603 -3.55 -26.03 65.07
N ALA A 604 -4.02 -24.77 65.16
CA ALA A 604 -5.17 -24.40 66.03
C ALA A 604 -5.85 -23.02 65.78
N ARG A 605 -7.16 -23.08 65.48
CA ARG A 605 -8.35 -22.36 66.03
C ARG A 605 -8.33 -20.86 66.46
N ARG A 606 -9.24 -20.10 65.79
CA ARG A 606 -10.33 -19.18 66.26
C ARG A 606 -10.17 -18.31 67.53
N CYS A 607 -10.55 -17.02 67.41
CA CYS A 607 -11.48 -16.36 68.36
C CYS A 607 -12.20 -15.11 67.80
N ARG A 608 -13.40 -14.84 68.34
CA ARG A 608 -14.43 -13.83 67.99
C ARG A 608 -14.30 -12.53 68.82
N THR A 609 -14.95 -11.44 68.37
CA THR A 609 -16.00 -10.58 69.03
C THR A 609 -16.03 -9.21 68.32
N ALA A 610 -17.13 -8.63 67.80
CA ALA A 610 -18.51 -8.31 68.23
C ALA A 610 -18.67 -6.89 68.83
N GLY A 611 -19.57 -6.07 68.25
CA GLY A 611 -20.11 -4.84 68.87
C GLY A 611 -20.86 -3.93 67.87
N ALA A 612 -22.16 -3.71 68.11
CA ALA A 612 -23.12 -2.99 67.25
C ALA A 612 -23.83 -1.85 68.02
N ARG A 613 -24.35 -0.83 67.31
CA ARG A 613 -25.68 -0.13 67.46
C ARG A 613 -25.67 1.28 66.84
N ALA A 614 -26.62 1.58 65.92
CA ALA A 614 -27.82 2.47 66.06
C ALA A 614 -27.48 3.98 66.05
N SER A 615 -28.21 4.97 65.49
CA SER A 615 -29.48 5.22 64.77
C SER A 615 -29.46 6.75 64.48
N GLU A 616 -29.97 7.35 63.40
CA GLU A 616 -31.32 7.93 63.23
C GLU A 616 -31.33 8.97 62.08
N LYS A 617 -32.39 8.94 61.26
CA LYS A 617 -33.19 10.03 60.63
C LYS A 617 -32.56 11.33 60.09
N GLY A 618 -32.98 11.69 58.85
CA GLY A 618 -33.58 13.02 58.63
C GLY A 618 -33.45 13.68 57.24
N PHE A 619 -34.50 13.55 56.41
CA PHE A 619 -35.18 14.58 55.58
C PHE A 619 -34.46 15.44 54.50
N ALA A 620 -34.88 15.21 53.24
CA ALA A 620 -35.37 16.14 52.20
C ALA A 620 -34.71 17.50 51.92
N SER A 621 -34.47 17.81 50.63
CA SER A 621 -35.47 18.47 49.76
C SER A 621 -34.90 18.86 48.37
N SER A 622 -35.77 18.78 47.36
CA SER A 622 -35.65 19.41 46.05
C SER A 622 -36.27 20.82 46.07
N THR A 623 -35.68 21.80 45.37
CA THR A 623 -36.37 22.88 44.59
C THR A 623 -35.29 23.74 43.93
N ARG A 624 -35.16 23.79 42.59
CA ARG A 624 -35.90 24.57 41.55
C ARG A 624 -35.47 26.05 41.43
N VAL A 625 -35.12 26.39 40.18
CA VAL A 625 -35.21 27.69 39.48
C VAL A 625 -34.24 28.80 39.86
N GLY A 626 -33.46 29.18 38.84
CA GLY A 626 -32.75 30.44 38.66
C GLY A 626 -32.18 30.41 37.25
#